data_AF-A0A1F2QLJ1-F1
#
_entry.id   AF-A0A1F2QLJ1-F1
#
_cell.length_a   1.000
_cell.length_b   1.000
_cell.length_c   1.000
_cell.angle_alpha   90.00
_cell.angle_beta   90.00
_cell.angle_gamma   90.00
#
_symmetry.space_group_name_H-M   'P 1'
#
loop_
_entity.id
_entity.type
_entity.pdbx_description
1 polymer ?
#
loop_
_entity_poly.entity_id
_entity_poly.type
_entity_poly.pdbx_seq_one_letter_code
_entity_poly.pdbx_strand_id
1 'polypeptide(L)'
;MKRAVVVADGRLQVEAVLGALAAAGFEAVASASLVEARSQVESGAVAVVLGSSGEEGDPALSGLAGMPAATRRCCVVVVVGPGLATGDGMRAFSLGVDLVVAVADTARLGELVGAAVASKRTLVAPLDPVASAKLGG
;
A
#
# COMPACT_ATOMS: atom_id res chain seq x y z
N MET A 1 10.71 11.34 6.73
CA MET A 1 10.78 10.72 5.38
C MET A 1 9.93 9.47 5.42
N LYS A 2 9.01 9.30 4.48
CA LYS A 2 8.01 8.21 4.50
C LYS A 2 8.59 6.96 3.85
N ARG A 3 8.53 5.82 4.53
CA ARG A 3 8.99 4.54 4.00
C ARG A 3 7.86 3.78 3.32
N ALA A 4 8.10 3.23 2.14
CA ALA A 4 7.16 2.40 1.39
C ALA A 4 7.80 1.05 1.04
N VAL A 5 6.98 0.02 0.94
CA VAL A 5 7.43 -1.33 0.59
C VAL A 5 6.69 -1.80 -0.64
N VAL A 6 7.42 -2.35 -1.61
CA VAL A 6 6.87 -2.92 -2.84
C VAL A 6 7.07 -4.43 -2.78
N VAL A 7 5.98 -5.19 -2.78
CA VAL A 7 6.04 -6.65 -2.82
C VAL A 7 6.27 -7.09 -4.25
N ALA A 8 7.45 -7.66 -4.49
CA ALA A 8 7.86 -8.15 -5.81
C ALA A 8 7.30 -9.57 -6.02
N ASP A 9 6.12 -9.66 -6.64
CA ASP A 9 5.44 -10.94 -6.95
C ASP A 9 5.52 -11.34 -8.44
N GLY A 10 6.31 -10.58 -9.23
CA GLY A 10 6.45 -10.76 -10.68
C GLY A 10 5.32 -10.14 -11.51
N ARG A 11 4.29 -9.55 -10.89
CA ARG A 11 3.17 -8.88 -11.58
C ARG A 11 3.36 -7.36 -11.67
N LEU A 12 4.35 -6.82 -10.95
CA LEU A 12 4.72 -5.41 -10.98
C LEU A 12 6.04 -5.18 -11.70
N GLN A 13 6.10 -4.08 -12.44
CA GLN A 13 7.38 -3.47 -12.82
C GLN A 13 7.96 -2.78 -11.60
N VAL A 14 8.66 -3.54 -10.75
CA VAL A 14 9.14 -3.09 -9.43
C VAL A 14 9.98 -1.82 -9.55
N GLU A 15 10.89 -1.72 -10.53
CA GLU A 15 11.72 -0.52 -10.73
C GLU A 15 10.89 0.72 -11.04
N ALA A 16 9.87 0.60 -11.89
CA ALA A 16 8.97 1.72 -12.22
C ALA A 16 8.17 2.18 -10.99
N VAL A 17 7.69 1.23 -10.20
CA VAL A 17 6.97 1.50 -8.94
C VAL A 17 7.88 2.20 -7.92
N LEU A 18 9.11 1.68 -7.73
CA LEU A 18 10.10 2.29 -6.84
C LEU A 18 10.45 3.72 -7.29
N GLY A 19 10.66 3.93 -8.59
CA GLY A 19 10.91 5.25 -9.16
C GLY A 19 9.75 6.23 -8.94
N ALA A 20 8.52 5.79 -9.17
CA ALA A 20 7.32 6.62 -8.95
C ALA A 20 7.14 7.01 -7.47
N LEU A 21 7.42 6.09 -6.55
CA LEU A 21 7.38 6.36 -5.11
C LEU A 21 8.51 7.31 -4.68
N ALA A 22 9.73 7.11 -5.18
CA ALA A 22 10.87 7.97 -4.89
C ALA A 22 10.63 9.41 -5.39
N ALA A 23 10.06 9.58 -6.58
CA ALA A 23 9.69 10.88 -7.13
C ALA A 23 8.66 11.63 -6.25
N ALA A 24 7.86 10.92 -5.47
CA ALA A 24 6.92 11.48 -4.49
C ALA A 24 7.50 11.61 -3.06
N GLY A 25 8.80 11.38 -2.89
CA GLY A 25 9.51 11.56 -1.61
C GLY A 25 9.41 10.37 -0.65
N PHE A 26 9.04 9.19 -1.15
CA PHE A 26 9.11 7.96 -0.36
C PHE A 26 10.49 7.31 -0.46
N GLU A 27 10.98 6.80 0.68
CA GLU A 27 12.06 5.82 0.71
C GLU A 27 11.43 4.44 0.45
N ALA A 28 11.45 4.00 -0.81
CA ALA A 28 10.81 2.77 -1.24
C ALA A 28 11.81 1.60 -1.31
N VAL A 29 11.42 0.45 -0.78
CA VAL A 29 12.22 -0.80 -0.83
C VAL A 29 11.40 -1.93 -1.42
N ALA A 30 12.04 -2.82 -2.18
CA ALA A 30 11.43 -4.06 -2.62
C ALA A 30 11.45 -5.10 -1.48
N SER A 31 10.43 -5.95 -1.45
CA SER A 31 10.26 -7.05 -0.50
C SER A 31 9.90 -8.31 -1.28
N ALA A 32 10.47 -9.46 -0.90
CA ALA A 32 10.21 -10.72 -1.59
C ALA A 32 8.90 -11.37 -1.14
N SER A 33 8.34 -10.94 -0.01
CA SER A 33 7.09 -11.48 0.53
C SER A 33 6.26 -10.47 1.31
N LEU A 34 4.99 -10.80 1.56
CA LEU A 34 4.10 -10.06 2.46
C LEU A 34 4.54 -10.16 3.92
N VAL A 35 5.19 -11.26 4.32
CA VAL A 35 5.71 -11.45 5.67
C VAL A 35 6.82 -10.43 5.95
N GLU A 36 7.75 -10.28 5.01
CA GLU A 36 8.79 -9.24 5.08
C GLU A 36 8.18 -7.83 5.04
N ALA A 37 7.19 -7.60 4.17
CA ALA A 37 6.50 -6.31 4.10
C ALA A 37 5.82 -5.94 5.42
N ARG A 38 5.24 -6.92 6.12
CA ARG A 38 4.70 -6.72 7.47
C ARG A 38 5.79 -6.29 8.47
N SER A 39 6.93 -6.98 8.50
CA SER A 39 8.05 -6.60 9.38
C SER A 39 8.54 -5.18 9.11
N GLN A 40 8.51 -4.74 7.85
CA GLN A 40 8.83 -3.37 7.47
C GLN A 40 7.79 -2.36 7.97
N VAL A 41 6.49 -2.68 7.93
CA VAL A 41 5.43 -1.84 8.51
C VAL A 41 5.58 -1.72 10.02
N GLU A 42 5.88 -2.83 10.69
CA GLU A 42 6.17 -2.85 12.13
C GLU A 42 7.39 -1.96 12.47
N SER A 43 8.35 -1.88 11.54
CA SER A 43 9.53 -1.02 11.60
C SER A 43 9.31 0.41 11.08
N GLY A 44 8.07 0.79 10.72
CA GLY A 44 7.70 2.16 10.36
C GLY A 44 7.43 2.43 8.87
N ALA A 45 7.33 1.41 8.01
CA ALA A 45 6.80 1.61 6.66
C ALA A 45 5.32 1.97 6.70
N VAL A 46 4.96 3.04 5.98
CA VAL A 46 3.60 3.62 5.98
C VAL A 46 2.80 3.23 4.75
N ALA A 47 3.41 2.55 3.78
CA ALA A 47 2.75 2.07 2.58
C ALA A 47 3.27 0.69 2.17
N VAL A 48 2.36 -0.17 1.72
CA VAL A 48 2.64 -1.46 1.09
C VAL A 48 1.98 -1.47 -0.27
N VAL A 49 2.76 -1.70 -1.33
CA VAL A 49 2.29 -1.80 -2.72
C VAL A 49 2.46 -3.24 -3.18
N LEU A 50 1.42 -3.81 -3.78
CA LEU A 50 1.44 -5.18 -4.29
C LEU A 50 0.80 -5.28 -5.68
N GLY A 51 1.29 -6.25 -6.46
CA GLY A 51 0.68 -6.67 -7.72
C GLY A 51 -0.49 -7.61 -7.47
N SER A 52 -1.57 -7.47 -8.23
CA SER A 52 -2.69 -8.40 -8.16
C SER A 52 -3.55 -8.29 -9.42
N SER A 53 -4.21 -9.37 -9.81
CA SER A 53 -5.31 -9.28 -10.80
C SER A 53 -6.56 -8.64 -10.17
N GLY A 54 -6.57 -8.48 -8.86
CA GLY A 54 -7.68 -7.96 -8.09
C GLY A 54 -8.86 -8.91 -8.01
N GLU A 55 -8.72 -10.18 -8.39
CA GLU A 55 -9.79 -11.19 -8.33
C GLU A 55 -9.97 -11.76 -6.91
N GLU A 56 -11.19 -12.20 -6.61
CA GLU A 56 -11.46 -12.88 -5.33
C GLU A 56 -10.61 -14.16 -5.22
N GLY A 57 -9.94 -14.33 -4.09
CA GLY A 57 -9.06 -15.48 -3.86
C GLY A 57 -7.62 -15.29 -4.34
N ASP A 58 -7.21 -14.08 -4.76
CA ASP A 58 -5.80 -13.83 -5.09
C ASP A 58 -4.90 -14.12 -3.88
N PRO A 59 -3.93 -15.06 -4.00
CA PRO A 59 -3.01 -15.38 -2.90
C PRO A 59 -2.21 -14.15 -2.43
N ALA A 60 -1.98 -13.16 -3.29
CA ALA A 60 -1.32 -11.90 -2.93
C ALA A 60 -2.13 -11.08 -1.90
N LEU A 61 -3.44 -11.32 -1.78
CA LEU A 61 -4.31 -10.61 -0.83
C LEU A 61 -4.52 -11.40 0.47
N SER A 62 -4.40 -12.73 0.42
CA SER A 62 -4.59 -13.60 1.59
C SER A 62 -3.67 -13.26 2.77
N GLY A 63 -2.43 -12.83 2.49
CA GLY A 63 -1.47 -12.46 3.52
C GLY A 63 -1.81 -11.14 4.26
N LEU A 64 -2.64 -10.28 3.66
CA LEU A 64 -3.08 -9.02 4.27
C LEU A 64 -4.10 -9.25 5.39
N ALA A 65 -4.94 -10.27 5.27
CA ALA A 65 -5.96 -10.62 6.27
C ALA A 65 -5.34 -11.03 7.61
N GLY A 66 -4.08 -11.48 7.62
CA GLY A 66 -3.34 -11.86 8.82
C GLY A 66 -2.70 -10.70 9.57
N MET A 67 -2.77 -9.45 9.08
CA MET A 67 -2.20 -8.30 9.77
C MET A 67 -3.02 -7.92 11.01
N PRO A 68 -2.41 -7.77 12.19
CA PRO A 68 -3.10 -7.22 13.36
C PRO A 68 -3.68 -5.84 13.06
N ALA A 69 -4.86 -5.54 13.60
CA ALA A 69 -5.55 -4.27 13.36
C ALA A 69 -4.71 -3.04 13.76
N ALA A 70 -3.84 -3.16 14.77
CA ALA A 70 -2.90 -2.09 15.15
C ALA A 70 -1.87 -1.82 14.05
N THR A 71 -1.29 -2.88 13.47
CA THR A 71 -0.35 -2.78 12.34
C THR A 71 -1.03 -2.25 11.09
N ARG A 72 -2.22 -2.76 10.74
CA ARG A 72 -3.00 -2.35 9.56
C ARG A 72 -3.40 -0.87 9.58
N ARG A 73 -3.59 -0.28 10.77
CA ARG A 73 -3.86 1.15 10.96
C ARG A 73 -2.64 2.04 10.67
N CYS A 74 -1.42 1.50 10.81
CA CYS A 74 -0.17 2.25 10.63
C CYS A 74 0.28 2.37 9.17
N CYS A 75 -0.35 1.66 8.23
CA CYS A 75 0.05 1.69 6.82
C CYS A 75 -1.15 1.75 5.88
N VAL A 76 -0.94 2.30 4.68
CA VAL A 76 -1.84 2.06 3.55
C VAL A 76 -1.40 0.82 2.77
N VAL A 77 -2.36 0.06 2.29
CA VAL A 77 -2.15 -1.09 1.41
C VAL A 77 -2.75 -0.73 0.06
N VAL A 78 -1.92 -0.81 -0.97
CA VAL A 78 -2.24 -0.40 -2.34
C VAL A 78 -2.05 -1.58 -3.28
N VAL A 79 -3.08 -1.84 -4.08
CA VAL A 79 -3.04 -2.88 -5.11
C VAL A 79 -2.92 -2.23 -6.47
N VAL A 80 -1.97 -2.69 -7.26
CA VAL A 80 -1.79 -2.29 -8.66
C VAL A 80 -2.03 -3.50 -9.55
N GLY A 81 -2.86 -3.35 -10.58
CA GLY A 81 -3.34 -4.52 -11.32
C GLY A 81 -4.01 -4.21 -12.66
N PRO A 82 -3.95 -5.15 -13.62
CA PRO A 82 -4.72 -5.04 -14.85
C PRO A 82 -6.22 -5.16 -14.55
N GLY A 83 -7.05 -4.39 -15.24
CA GLY A 83 -8.51 -4.43 -15.06
C GLY A 83 -9.03 -3.70 -13.81
N LEU A 84 -8.14 -3.12 -12.98
CA LEU A 84 -8.54 -2.25 -11.89
C LEU A 84 -8.85 -0.84 -12.41
N ALA A 85 -9.83 -0.19 -11.79
CA ALA A 85 -10.09 1.23 -11.96
C ALA A 85 -9.48 2.00 -10.78
N THR A 86 -8.58 2.96 -11.05
CA THR A 86 -7.91 3.73 -10.00
C THR A 86 -8.92 4.46 -9.12
N GLY A 87 -8.81 4.24 -7.80
CA GLY A 87 -9.70 4.88 -6.83
C GLY A 87 -11.09 4.23 -6.70
N ASP A 88 -11.32 3.04 -7.28
CA ASP A 88 -12.54 2.28 -7.03
C ASP A 88 -12.59 1.81 -5.56
N GLY A 89 -13.30 2.60 -4.75
CA GLY A 89 -13.45 2.35 -3.31
C GLY A 89 -14.24 1.09 -2.99
N MET A 90 -15.21 0.69 -3.84
CA MET A 90 -15.96 -0.54 -3.64
C MET A 90 -15.06 -1.76 -3.86
N ARG A 91 -14.24 -1.71 -4.91
CA ARG A 91 -13.26 -2.78 -5.16
C ARG A 91 -12.21 -2.83 -4.06
N ALA A 92 -11.65 -1.68 -3.67
CA ALA A 92 -10.69 -1.61 -2.57
C ALA A 92 -11.26 -2.20 -1.27
N PHE A 93 -12.51 -1.86 -0.93
CA PHE A 93 -13.21 -2.43 0.22
C PHE A 93 -13.36 -3.95 0.12
N SER A 94 -13.82 -4.48 -1.02
CA SER A 94 -13.98 -5.93 -1.20
C SER A 94 -12.66 -6.71 -1.08
N LEU A 95 -11.53 -6.08 -1.42
CA LEU A 95 -10.19 -6.68 -1.34
C LEU A 95 -9.51 -6.42 0.01
N GLY A 96 -10.13 -5.64 0.91
CA GLY A 96 -9.55 -5.29 2.22
C GLY A 96 -8.36 -4.31 2.16
N VAL A 97 -8.22 -3.55 1.07
CA VAL A 97 -7.12 -2.61 0.82
C VAL A 97 -7.57 -1.16 0.89
N ASP A 98 -6.65 -0.20 1.00
CA ASP A 98 -7.01 1.22 1.09
C ASP A 98 -7.16 1.87 -0.29
N LEU A 99 -6.47 1.34 -1.31
CA LEU A 99 -6.46 1.89 -2.65
C LEU A 99 -6.22 0.80 -3.70
N VAL A 100 -6.94 0.89 -4.81
CA VAL A 100 -6.65 0.15 -6.04
C VAL A 100 -6.19 1.13 -7.12
N VAL A 101 -5.23 0.72 -7.93
CA VAL A 101 -4.61 1.53 -8.99
C VAL A 101 -4.52 0.70 -10.27
N ALA A 102 -4.98 1.28 -11.37
CA ALA A 102 -4.81 0.70 -12.70
C ALA A 102 -3.32 0.72 -13.08
N VAL A 103 -2.83 -0.31 -13.79
CA VAL A 103 -1.44 -0.34 -14.29
C VAL A 103 -1.11 0.92 -15.12
N ALA A 104 -2.07 1.44 -15.87
CA ALA A 104 -1.92 2.65 -16.67
C ALA A 104 -1.56 3.90 -15.84
N ASP A 105 -1.93 3.92 -14.55
CA ASP A 105 -1.69 5.04 -13.64
C ASP A 105 -0.44 4.85 -12.76
N THR A 106 0.39 3.84 -13.03
CA THR A 106 1.60 3.56 -12.22
C THR A 106 2.56 4.76 -12.14
N ALA A 107 2.63 5.59 -13.18
CA ALA A 107 3.46 6.80 -13.18
C ALA A 107 3.02 7.83 -12.11
N ARG A 108 1.74 7.80 -11.70
CA ARG A 108 1.17 8.67 -10.66
C ARG A 108 1.11 8.01 -9.29
N LEU A 109 1.62 6.79 -9.17
CA LEU A 109 1.46 5.97 -7.96
C LEU A 109 1.96 6.67 -6.70
N GLY A 110 3.09 7.37 -6.77
CA GLY A 110 3.61 8.11 -5.62
C GLY A 110 2.67 9.20 -5.09
N GLU A 111 2.04 9.96 -5.98
CA GLU A 111 1.02 10.97 -5.65
C GLU A 111 -0.20 10.30 -5.00
N LEU A 112 -0.69 9.23 -5.62
CA LEU A 112 -1.87 8.49 -5.16
C LEU A 112 -1.66 7.85 -3.78
N VAL A 113 -0.49 7.24 -3.55
CA VAL A 113 -0.09 6.67 -2.26
C VAL A 113 0.04 7.78 -1.21
N GLY A 114 0.66 8.91 -1.56
CA GLY A 114 0.77 10.07 -0.69
C GLY A 114 -0.58 10.59 -0.22
N ALA A 115 -1.54 10.73 -1.15
CA ALA A 115 -2.91 11.13 -0.85
C ALA A 115 -3.63 10.10 0.03
N ALA A 116 -3.48 8.80 -0.26
CA ALA A 116 -4.05 7.73 0.55
C ALA A 116 -3.51 7.74 1.99
N VAL A 117 -2.20 7.93 2.19
CA VAL A 117 -1.57 8.03 3.51
C VAL A 117 -2.14 9.23 4.28
N ALA A 118 -2.25 10.40 3.62
CA ALA A 118 -2.81 11.59 4.24
C ALA A 118 -4.28 11.41 4.64
N SER A 119 -5.09 10.80 3.77
CA SER A 119 -6.49 10.48 4.05
C SER A 119 -6.62 9.53 5.24
N LYS A 120 -5.86 8.43 5.23
CA LYS A 120 -5.87 7.44 6.32
C LYS A 120 -5.44 8.04 7.64
N ARG A 121 -4.43 8.93 7.64
CA ARG A 121 -3.98 9.63 8.85
C ARG A 121 -5.12 10.39 9.52
N THR A 122 -5.92 11.11 8.73
CA THR A 122 -7.09 11.87 9.21
C THR A 122 -8.16 10.95 9.79
N LEU A 123 -8.44 9.83 9.13
CA LEU A 123 -9.43 8.85 9.58
C LEU A 123 -9.00 8.11 10.86
N VAL A 124 -7.71 7.82 11.01
CA VAL A 124 -7.16 7.06 12.14
C VAL A 124 -6.88 7.95 13.36
N ALA A 125 -6.63 9.25 13.17
CA ALA A 125 -6.30 10.19 14.26
C ALA A 125 -7.21 10.10 15.52
N PRO A 126 -8.55 10.10 15.41
CA PRO A 126 -9.40 10.02 16.60
C PRO A 126 -9.44 8.63 17.26
N LEU A 127 -9.05 7.57 16.54
CA LEU A 127 -9.13 6.18 17.02
C LEU A 127 -7.80 5.67 17.58
N ASP A 128 -6.69 6.09 16.96
CA ASP A 128 -5.34 5.64 17.28
C ASP A 128 -4.33 6.75 16.94
N PRO A 129 -4.10 7.70 17.87
CA PRO A 129 -3.17 8.81 17.65
C PRO A 129 -1.74 8.35 17.38
N VAL A 130 -1.32 7.20 17.93
CA VAL A 130 0.01 6.63 17.73
C VAL A 130 0.17 6.13 16.30
N ALA A 131 -0.80 5.40 15.77
CA ALA A 131 -0.81 4.98 14.37
C ALA A 131 -0.88 6.18 13.41
N SER A 132 -1.68 7.21 13.74
CA SER A 132 -1.77 8.44 12.95
C SER A 132 -0.44 9.21 12.92
N ALA A 133 0.29 9.27 14.05
CA ALA A 133 1.62 9.88 14.10
C ALA A 133 2.62 9.17 13.17
N LYS A 134 2.58 7.82 13.10
CA LYS A 134 3.43 7.04 12.19
C LYS A 134 3.16 7.37 10.72
N LEU A 135 1.89 7.51 10.33
CA LEU A 135 1.50 7.92 8.97
C LEU A 135 1.94 9.35 8.62
N GLY A 136 2.26 10.16 9.62
CA GLY A 136 2.71 11.54 9.48
C GLY A 136 4.21 11.74 9.30
N GLY A 137 5.01 10.65 9.32
CA GLY A 137 6.48 10.67 9.24
C GLY A 137 7.09 11.38 8.04
#